data_AF-W4GZA7-F1
#
_entry.id   AF-W4GZA7-F1
#
_cell.length_a   1.000
_cell.length_b   1.000
_cell.length_c   1.000
_cell.angle_alpha   90.00
_cell.angle_beta   90.00
_cell.angle_gamma   90.00
#
_symmetry.space_group_name_H-M   'P 1'
#
loop_
_entity.id
_entity.type
_entity.pdbx_description
1 polymer ?
#
loop_
_entity_poly.entity_id
_entity_poly.type
_entity_poly.pdbx_seq_one_letter_code
_entity_poly.pdbx_strand_id
1 'polypeptide(L)'
;MTSRPPQPTDTDRAIAYVKKSRPRQITHHDMLDMILVNAMLRQDDTPKASRTAACLLRRKPQLVQEVWKIFLETGGTVTKPDPTMDMSTRTSLPMTPTIVSIIQEFVRLRLQDRVRTVAKDVVHFLRAQRNLCFDPESDISTKAA
;
A
#
# COMPACT_ATOMS: atom_id res chain seq x y z
N MET A 1 36.72 26.84 -27.13
CA MET A 1 35.85 27.60 -26.21
C MET A 1 34.76 26.67 -25.71
N THR A 2 34.82 26.24 -24.46
CA THR A 2 33.80 25.38 -23.85
C THR A 2 32.65 26.26 -23.34
N SER A 3 31.53 26.28 -24.05
CA SER A 3 30.33 27.01 -23.62
C SER A 3 29.75 26.41 -22.35
N ARG A 4 29.43 27.28 -21.38
CA ARG A 4 28.79 26.92 -20.12
C ARG A 4 27.43 26.25 -20.42
N PRO A 5 27.11 25.08 -19.84
CA PRO A 5 25.81 24.47 -20.07
C PRO A 5 24.69 25.42 -19.59
N PRO A 6 23.57 25.49 -20.31
CA PRO A 6 22.44 26.35 -19.94
C PRO A 6 21.97 25.97 -18.54
N GLN A 7 21.76 26.99 -17.69
CA GLN A 7 21.26 26.77 -16.35
C GLN A 7 19.79 26.29 -16.44
N PRO A 8 19.40 25.26 -15.66
CA PRO A 8 18.05 24.73 -15.71
C PRO A 8 17.04 25.78 -15.24
N THR A 9 15.94 25.92 -15.98
CA THR A 9 14.84 26.82 -15.62
C THR A 9 14.19 26.34 -14.32
N ASP A 10 13.49 27.21 -13.59
CA ASP A 10 12.75 26.80 -12.38
C ASP A 10 11.75 25.67 -12.66
N THR A 11 11.13 25.66 -13.84
CA THR A 11 10.29 24.56 -14.31
C THR A 11 11.06 23.23 -14.42
N ASP A 12 12.27 23.26 -14.95
CA ASP A 12 13.12 22.07 -15.09
C ASP A 12 13.54 21.54 -13.71
N ARG A 13 13.84 22.45 -12.78
CA ARG A 13 14.14 22.11 -11.38
C ARG A 13 12.95 21.45 -10.69
N ALA A 14 11.74 21.99 -10.85
CA ALA A 14 10.52 21.41 -10.30
C ALA A 14 10.25 20.01 -10.87
N ILE A 15 10.37 19.84 -12.19
CA ILE A 15 10.20 18.53 -12.85
C ILE A 15 11.23 17.52 -12.34
N ALA A 16 12.50 17.93 -12.22
CA ALA A 16 13.57 17.08 -11.70
C ALA A 16 13.32 16.67 -10.26
N TYR A 17 12.84 17.59 -9.41
CA TYR A 17 12.49 17.31 -8.02
C TYR A 17 11.36 16.29 -7.91
N VAL A 18 10.28 16.44 -8.69
CA VAL A 18 9.17 15.47 -8.69
C VAL A 18 9.66 14.10 -9.15
N LYS A 19 10.46 14.04 -10.22
CA LYS A 19 11.04 12.77 -10.70
C LYS A 19 11.92 12.07 -9.66
N LYS A 20 12.68 12.85 -8.88
CA LYS A 20 13.56 12.33 -7.82
C LYS A 20 12.78 11.85 -6.60
N SER A 21 11.74 12.59 -6.23
CA SER A 21 11.01 12.37 -4.96
C SER A 21 9.89 11.34 -5.09
N ARG A 22 9.34 11.16 -6.30
CA ARG A 22 8.24 10.24 -6.55
C ARG A 22 8.71 8.78 -6.42
N PRO A 23 7.98 7.93 -5.68
CA PRO A 23 8.33 6.51 -5.57
C PRO A 23 8.24 5.83 -6.94
N ARG A 24 9.05 4.78 -7.11
CA ARG A 24 9.05 3.96 -8.33
C ARG A 24 7.72 3.24 -8.51
N GLN A 25 7.11 2.81 -7.41
CA GLN A 25 5.79 2.17 -7.39
C GLN A 25 4.68 3.20 -7.62
N ILE A 26 3.55 2.73 -8.13
CA ILE A 26 2.35 3.54 -8.36
C ILE A 26 1.47 3.40 -7.12
N THR A 27 1.17 4.51 -6.48
CA THR A 27 0.31 4.54 -5.30
C THR A 27 -1.17 4.65 -5.70
N HIS A 28 -2.08 4.39 -4.77
CA HIS A 28 -3.51 4.66 -4.97
C HIS A 28 -3.76 6.13 -5.35
N HIS A 29 -3.08 7.07 -4.69
CA HIS A 29 -3.17 8.50 -5.01
C HIS A 29 -2.71 8.81 -6.43
N ASP A 30 -1.63 8.18 -6.91
CA ASP A 30 -1.21 8.33 -8.31
C ASP A 30 -2.30 7.88 -9.30
N MET A 31 -3.04 6.81 -8.99
CA MET A 31 -4.13 6.31 -9.84
C MET A 31 -5.34 7.25 -9.83
N LEU A 32 -5.67 7.82 -8.67
CA LEU A 32 -6.70 8.85 -8.57
C LEU A 32 -6.34 10.08 -9.41
N ASP A 33 -5.10 10.55 -9.34
CA ASP A 33 -4.61 11.66 -10.17
C ASP A 33 -4.69 11.33 -11.67
N MET A 34 -4.36 10.08 -12.06
CA MET A 34 -4.49 9.62 -13.44
C MET A 34 -5.94 9.70 -13.94
N ILE A 35 -6.90 9.28 -13.11
CA ILE A 35 -8.32 9.32 -13.45
C ILE A 35 -8.79 10.77 -13.55
N LEU A 36 -8.47 11.60 -12.55
CA LEU A 36 -8.87 13.01 -12.51
C LEU A 36 -8.35 13.77 -13.75
N VAL A 37 -7.05 13.68 -14.03
CA VAL A 37 -6.46 14.40 -15.17
C VAL A 37 -7.02 13.89 -16.50
N ASN A 38 -7.23 12.58 -16.65
CA ASN A 38 -7.81 12.03 -17.89
C ASN A 38 -9.28 12.43 -18.06
N ALA A 39 -10.05 12.48 -16.96
CA ALA A 39 -11.44 12.95 -16.99
C ALA A 39 -11.54 14.42 -17.40
N MET A 40 -10.73 15.30 -16.80
CA MET A 40 -10.69 16.73 -17.16
C MET A 40 -10.32 16.93 -18.64
N LEU A 41 -9.29 16.24 -19.12
CA LEU A 41 -8.90 16.33 -20.53
C LEU A 41 -9.99 15.85 -21.50
N ARG A 42 -10.79 14.85 -21.09
CA ARG A 42 -11.93 14.39 -21.89
C ARG A 42 -13.11 15.33 -21.84
N GLN A 43 -13.33 15.98 -20.69
CA GLN A 43 -14.33 17.04 -20.55
C GLN A 43 -14.00 18.23 -21.46
N ASP A 44 -12.72 18.52 -21.66
CA ASP A 44 -12.22 19.55 -22.57
C ASP A 44 -12.09 19.06 -24.03
N ASP A 45 -12.67 17.91 -24.39
CA ASP A 45 -12.59 17.28 -25.72
C ASP A 45 -11.16 17.11 -26.27
N THR A 46 -10.17 16.98 -25.39
CA THR A 46 -8.77 16.89 -25.79
C THR A 46 -8.52 15.58 -26.55
N PRO A 47 -8.01 15.64 -27.80
CA PRO A 47 -7.68 14.44 -28.55
C PRO A 47 -6.56 13.68 -27.85
N LYS A 48 -6.69 12.35 -27.81
CA LYS A 48 -5.72 11.46 -27.14
C LYS A 48 -5.51 11.81 -25.66
N ALA A 49 -6.57 12.16 -24.93
CA ALA A 49 -6.56 12.51 -23.51
C ALA A 49 -5.64 11.63 -22.64
N SER A 50 -5.71 10.30 -22.73
CA SER A 50 -4.84 9.41 -21.96
C SER A 50 -3.33 9.60 -22.24
N ARG A 51 -2.95 9.97 -23.48
CA ARG A 51 -1.56 10.26 -23.83
C ARG A 51 -1.12 11.60 -23.26
N THR A 52 -1.98 12.61 -23.32
CA THR A 52 -1.73 13.94 -22.76
C THR A 52 -1.61 13.85 -21.23
N ALA A 53 -2.52 13.15 -20.56
CA ALA A 53 -2.45 12.85 -19.14
C ALA A 53 -1.14 12.15 -18.76
N ALA A 54 -0.72 11.14 -19.53
CA ALA A 54 0.55 10.45 -19.30
C ALA A 54 1.77 11.39 -19.41
N CYS A 55 1.75 12.31 -20.37
CA CYS A 55 2.79 13.34 -20.50
C CYS A 55 2.82 14.30 -19.30
N LEU A 56 1.66 14.76 -18.83
CA LEU A 56 1.53 15.66 -17.68
C LEU A 56 2.00 14.99 -16.38
N LEU A 57 1.54 13.76 -16.14
CA LEU A 57 1.85 12.98 -14.94
C LEU A 57 3.24 12.32 -14.97
N ARG A 58 3.95 12.41 -16.10
CA ARG A 58 5.25 11.75 -16.35
C ARG A 58 5.18 10.23 -16.13
N ARG A 59 4.10 9.60 -16.61
CA ARG A 59 3.84 8.16 -16.51
C ARG A 59 3.74 7.53 -17.90
N LYS A 60 3.74 6.19 -17.97
CA LYS A 60 3.60 5.47 -19.23
C LYS A 60 2.16 5.59 -19.76
N PRO A 61 1.94 5.84 -21.07
CA PRO A 61 0.60 5.94 -21.64
C PRO A 61 -0.26 4.68 -21.42
N GLN A 62 0.35 3.50 -21.51
CA GLN A 62 -0.34 2.21 -21.33
C GLN A 62 -0.96 2.10 -19.94
N LEU A 63 -0.23 2.55 -18.90
CA LEU A 63 -0.71 2.53 -17.53
C LEU A 63 -1.94 3.43 -17.34
N VAL A 64 -1.91 4.66 -17.88
CA VAL A 64 -3.05 5.58 -17.77
C VAL A 64 -4.28 5.05 -18.50
N GLN A 65 -4.08 4.39 -19.64
CA GLN A 65 -5.16 3.72 -20.38
C GLN A 65 -5.75 2.54 -19.60
N GLU A 66 -4.89 1.73 -18.99
CA GLU A 66 -5.31 0.57 -18.20
C GLU A 66 -6.09 1.00 -16.95
N VAL A 67 -5.56 1.95 -16.17
CA VAL A 67 -6.25 2.52 -15.00
C VAL A 67 -7.59 3.13 -15.39
N TRP A 68 -7.65 3.83 -16.51
CA TRP A 68 -8.90 4.40 -17.02
C TRP A 68 -9.92 3.33 -17.42
N LYS A 69 -9.47 2.28 -18.12
CA LYS A 69 -10.33 1.14 -18.50
C LYS A 69 -10.91 0.45 -17.27
N ILE A 70 -10.04 0.14 -16.30
CA ILE A 70 -10.43 -0.48 -15.03
C ILE A 70 -11.48 0.36 -14.31
N PHE A 71 -11.29 1.69 -14.26
CA PHE A 71 -12.24 2.60 -13.65
C PHE A 71 -13.61 2.55 -14.33
N LEU A 72 -13.65 2.53 -15.67
CA LEU A 72 -14.91 2.42 -16.41
C LEU A 72 -15.61 1.07 -16.19
N GLU A 73 -14.86 -0.02 -16.06
CA GLU A 73 -15.43 -1.37 -15.87
C GLU A 73 -15.91 -1.62 -14.44
N THR A 74 -15.21 -1.07 -13.44
CA THR A 74 -15.43 -1.38 -12.01
C THR A 74 -16.13 -0.25 -11.25
N GLY A 75 -16.10 0.99 -11.76
CA GLY A 75 -16.53 2.19 -11.04
C GLY A 75 -15.53 2.68 -9.98
N GLY A 76 -14.33 2.10 -9.92
CA GLY A 76 -13.29 2.44 -8.93
C GLY A 76 -11.89 2.04 -9.41
N THR A 77 -10.84 2.34 -8.62
CA THR A 77 -9.47 1.92 -8.97
C THR A 77 -9.21 0.50 -8.48
N VAL A 78 -8.69 -0.38 -9.33
CA VAL A 78 -8.10 -1.65 -8.89
C VAL A 78 -6.71 -1.33 -8.32
N THR A 79 -6.70 -0.77 -7.12
CA THR A 79 -5.60 -1.10 -6.22
C THR A 79 -5.99 -2.46 -5.66
N LYS A 80 -5.60 -3.55 -6.34
CA LYS A 80 -5.25 -4.73 -5.55
C LYS A 80 -4.21 -4.21 -4.56
N PRO A 81 -4.41 -4.33 -3.24
CA PRO A 81 -3.35 -4.00 -2.30
C PRO A 81 -2.11 -4.71 -2.82
N ASP A 82 -1.02 -3.94 -2.95
CA ASP A 82 0.27 -4.45 -3.36
C ASP A 82 0.49 -5.77 -2.58
N PRO A 83 0.71 -6.93 -3.22
CA PRO A 83 0.98 -8.16 -2.47
C PRO A 83 2.22 -8.01 -1.59
N THR A 84 3.05 -6.97 -1.78
CA THR A 84 4.13 -6.61 -0.86
C THR A 84 3.68 -5.78 0.36
N MET A 85 2.55 -5.05 0.27
CA MET A 85 1.89 -4.42 1.43
C MET A 85 0.92 -5.38 2.12
N ASP A 86 0.46 -6.41 1.40
CA ASP A 86 -0.39 -7.51 1.89
C ASP A 86 0.40 -8.79 2.24
N MET A 87 1.70 -8.64 2.53
CA MET A 87 2.44 -9.64 3.31
C MET A 87 1.99 -9.65 4.79
N SER A 88 0.94 -8.90 5.16
CA SER A 88 0.27 -8.99 6.46
C SER A 88 -0.68 -10.19 6.58
N THR A 89 -0.76 -11.05 5.55
CA THR A 89 -1.16 -12.45 5.73
C THR A 89 -0.14 -13.26 6.54
N ARG A 90 1.01 -12.67 6.92
CA ARG A 90 1.79 -13.22 8.02
C ARG A 90 0.99 -13.05 9.31
N THR A 91 0.31 -14.11 9.71
CA THR A 91 -0.06 -14.44 11.10
C THR A 91 1.20 -14.53 11.97
N SER A 92 1.96 -13.44 12.05
CA SER A 92 3.20 -13.33 12.82
C SER A 92 3.06 -12.10 13.67
N LEU A 93 2.98 -12.34 14.98
CA LEU A 93 2.99 -11.29 15.97
C LEU A 93 4.23 -10.40 15.74
N PRO A 94 4.10 -9.07 15.73
CA PRO A 94 5.28 -8.21 15.72
C PRO A 94 6.08 -8.53 16.98
N MET A 95 7.25 -9.18 16.82
CA MET A 95 8.15 -9.54 17.92
C MET A 95 8.92 -8.30 18.41
N THR A 96 8.19 -7.28 18.83
CA THR A 96 8.78 -6.16 19.57
C THR A 96 9.22 -6.66 20.94
N PRO A 97 10.32 -6.13 21.51
CA PRO A 97 10.79 -6.52 22.84
C PRO A 97 9.70 -6.43 23.92
N THR A 98 8.81 -5.44 23.80
CA THR A 98 7.66 -5.24 24.69
C THR A 98 6.66 -6.40 24.62
N ILE A 99 6.26 -6.83 23.42
CA ILE A 99 5.31 -7.94 23.24
C ILE A 99 5.93 -9.26 23.73
N VAL A 100 7.22 -9.48 23.47
CA VAL A 100 7.93 -10.67 23.95
C VAL A 100 7.96 -10.70 25.48
N SER A 101 8.27 -9.58 26.13
CA SER A 101 8.29 -9.48 27.60
C SER A 101 6.91 -9.74 28.21
N ILE A 102 5.84 -9.20 27.61
CA ILE A 102 4.45 -9.42 28.05
C ILE A 102 4.06 -10.90 27.94
N ILE A 103 4.39 -11.57 26.82
CA ILE A 103 4.11 -13.00 26.62
C ILE A 103 4.91 -13.85 27.60
N GLN A 104 6.20 -13.54 27.79
CA GLN A 104 7.07 -14.27 28.72
C GLN A 104 6.54 -14.19 30.15
N GLU A 105 6.13 -13.00 30.60
CA GLU A 105 5.58 -12.82 31.95
C GLU A 105 4.26 -13.58 32.11
N PHE A 106 3.37 -13.54 31.11
CA PHE A 106 2.13 -14.32 31.12
C PHE A 106 2.40 -15.84 31.24
N VAL A 107 3.33 -16.37 30.44
CA VAL A 107 3.70 -17.78 30.49
C VAL A 107 4.38 -18.13 31.82
N ARG A 108 5.23 -17.24 32.35
CA ARG A 108 5.91 -17.42 33.64
C ARG A 108 4.91 -17.55 34.79
N LEU A 109 3.91 -16.67 34.85
CA LEU A 109 2.84 -16.71 35.87
C LEU A 109 2.03 -18.00 35.79
N ARG A 110 1.63 -18.41 34.59
CA ARG A 110 0.87 -19.67 34.39
C ARG A 110 1.67 -20.92 34.74
N LEU A 111 2.98 -20.93 34.46
CA LEU A 111 3.87 -22.02 34.85
C LEU A 111 4.03 -22.11 36.37
N GLN A 112 4.08 -20.97 37.07
CA GLN A 112 4.11 -20.93 38.54
C GLN A 112 2.84 -21.56 39.14
N ASP A 113 1.68 -21.33 38.51
CA ASP A 113 0.39 -21.92 38.88
C ASP A 113 0.20 -23.36 38.36
N ARG A 114 1.22 -23.93 37.70
CA ARG A 114 1.19 -25.25 37.04
C ARG A 114 0.04 -25.43 36.04
N VAL A 115 -0.44 -24.33 35.44
CA VAL A 115 -1.48 -24.35 34.42
C VAL A 115 -0.83 -24.55 33.05
N ARG A 116 -1.30 -25.57 32.31
CA ARG A 116 -0.86 -25.79 30.93
C ARG A 116 -1.24 -24.59 30.06
N THR A 117 -0.27 -24.03 29.36
CA THR A 117 -0.47 -22.92 28.41
C THR A 117 -0.42 -23.42 26.98
N VAL A 118 -1.44 -23.08 26.21
CA VAL A 118 -1.52 -23.37 24.78
C VAL A 118 -1.43 -22.05 24.01
N ALA A 119 -0.97 -22.10 22.75
CA ALA A 119 -0.92 -20.92 21.87
C ALA A 119 -2.26 -20.16 21.83
N LYS A 120 -3.39 -20.88 21.91
CA LYS A 120 -4.73 -20.29 22.01
C LYS A 120 -4.87 -19.33 23.21
N ASP A 121 -4.33 -19.69 24.37
CA ASP A 121 -4.41 -18.87 25.59
C ASP A 121 -3.59 -17.59 25.45
N VAL A 122 -2.41 -17.69 24.82
CA VAL A 122 -1.56 -16.54 24.53
C VAL A 122 -2.26 -15.56 23.58
N VAL A 123 -2.93 -16.07 22.54
CA VAL A 123 -3.71 -15.24 21.59
C VAL A 123 -4.88 -14.55 22.29
N HIS A 124 -5.63 -15.25 23.15
CA HIS A 124 -6.72 -14.64 23.93
C HIS A 124 -6.21 -13.56 24.88
N PHE A 125 -5.07 -13.79 25.52
CA PHE A 125 -4.44 -12.81 26.40
C PHE A 125 -4.01 -11.54 25.64
N LEU A 126 -3.38 -11.68 24.48
CA LEU A 126 -2.96 -10.54 23.65
C LEU A 126 -4.15 -9.74 23.09
N ARG A 127 -5.27 -10.41 22.78
CA ARG A 127 -6.52 -9.75 22.40
C ARG A 127 -7.10 -8.94 23.57
N ALA A 128 -7.16 -9.52 24.77
CA ALA A 128 -7.67 -8.84 25.96
C ALA A 128 -6.89 -7.57 26.30
N GLN A 129 -5.58 -7.57 26.05
CA GLN A 129 -4.69 -6.42 26.23
C GLN A 129 -4.76 -5.40 25.07
N ARG A 130 -5.61 -5.61 24.05
CA ARG A 130 -5.70 -4.83 22.80
C ARG A 130 -4.39 -4.75 21.99
N ASN A 131 -3.44 -5.65 22.26
CA ASN A 131 -2.20 -5.76 21.50
C ASN A 131 -2.40 -6.52 20.18
N LEU A 132 -3.54 -7.22 20.02
CA LEU A 132 -3.95 -7.89 18.79
C LEU A 132 -5.41 -7.61 18.45
N CYS A 133 -5.69 -7.25 17.20
CA CYS A 133 -7.03 -7.23 16.64
C CYS A 133 -7.18 -8.44 15.71
N PHE A 134 -7.86 -9.49 16.17
CA PHE A 134 -8.18 -10.67 15.37
C PHE A 134 -9.65 -11.06 15.60
N ASP A 135 -10.32 -11.47 14.53
CA ASP A 135 -11.69 -11.97 14.54
C ASP A 135 -11.68 -13.51 14.68
N PRO A 136 -12.16 -14.08 15.80
CA PRO A 136 -12.12 -15.54 16.01
C PRO A 136 -13.01 -16.34 15.07
N GLU A 137 -13.97 -15.70 14.38
CA GLU A 137 -14.95 -16.35 13.50
C GLU A 137 -14.56 -16.27 12.01
N SER A 138 -13.37 -15.76 11.68
CA SER A 138 -12.92 -15.73 10.29
C SER A 138 -12.49 -17.14 9.84
N ASP A 139 -13.44 -17.94 9.38
CA ASP A 139 -13.25 -19.25 8.71
C ASP A 139 -12.64 -19.11 7.30
N ILE A 140 -11.68 -18.19 7.13
CA ILE A 140 -10.97 -17.98 5.89
C ILE A 140 -9.72 -18.86 5.92
N SER A 141 -9.90 -20.16 5.66
CA SER A 141 -8.88 -21.11 5.18
C SER A 141 -8.94 -22.48 5.86
N THR A 142 -10.09 -23.17 5.73
CA THR A 142 -10.14 -24.62 5.91
C THR A 142 -10.81 -25.31 4.73
N LYS A 143 -10.56 -24.84 3.49
CA LYS A 143 -10.83 -25.60 2.26
C LYS A 143 -9.84 -25.24 1.16
N ALA A 144 -8.68 -25.88 1.19
CA ALA A 144 -7.94 -26.22 -0.02
C ALA A 144 -7.39 -27.64 0.23
N ALA A 145 -8.03 -28.59 -0.43
CA ALA A 145 -7.67 -30.00 -0.47
C ALA A 145 -6.42 -30.22 -1.32
#